data_AF-A0A3D4B8M3-F1
#
_entry.id   AF-A0A3D4B8M3-F1
#
_cell.length_a   1.000
_cell.length_b   1.000
_cell.length_c   1.000
_cell.angle_alpha   90.00
_cell.angle_beta   90.00
_cell.angle_gamma   90.00
#
_symmetry.space_group_name_H-M   'P 1'
#
loop_
_entity.id
_entity.type
_entity.pdbx_description
1 polymer ?
#
loop_
_entity_poly.entity_id
_entity_poly.type
_entity_poly.pdbx_seq_one_letter_code
_entity_poly.pdbx_strand_id
1 'polypeptide(L)' 'MYLGPGEIFGEQGLVGKKYCNANVSTLEESVLCQFESTAVGDIMEADRTFAEIFENLIHSRSG' A
#
# COMPACT_ATOMS: atom_id res chain seq x y z
N MET A 1 3.33 3.84 14.82
CA MET A 1 4.45 3.57 13.90
C MET A 1 4.74 4.83 13.12
N TYR A 2 6.01 5.16 12.88
CA TYR A 2 6.41 6.28 12.03
C TYR A 2 6.85 5.74 10.67
N LEU A 3 6.56 6.47 9.60
CA LEU A 3 6.98 6.14 8.24
C LEU A 3 7.98 7.18 7.76
N GLY A 4 9.06 6.72 7.13
CA GLY A 4 10.08 7.55 6.52
C GLY A 4 10.01 7.58 4.99
N PRO A 5 10.92 8.35 4.34
CA PRO A 5 11.01 8.40 2.89
C PRO A 5 11.21 7.01 2.26
N GLY A 6 10.45 6.72 1.21
CA GLY A 6 10.50 5.44 0.48
C GLY A 6 9.61 4.34 1.06
N GLU A 7 8.98 4.57 2.22
CA GLU A 7 7.98 3.64 2.76
C GLU A 7 6.60 3.87 2.14
N ILE A 8 5.82 2.79 2.08
CA ILE A 8 4.44 2.82 1.59
C ILE A 8 3.45 2.56 2.74
N PHE A 9 2.22 3.05 2.56
CA PHE A 9 1.10 2.82 3.45
C PHE A 9 -0.21 2.72 2.65
N GLY A 10 -1.25 2.14 3.26
CA GLY A 10 -2.56 1.93 2.64
C GLY A 10 -2.65 0.66 1.77
N GLU A 11 -1.55 -0.09 1.66
CA GLU A 11 -1.43 -1.33 0.90
C GLU A 11 -2.43 -2.40 1.35
N GLN A 12 -2.74 -2.44 2.65
CA GLN A 12 -3.72 -3.38 3.22
C GLN A 12 -5.15 -3.13 2.76
N GLY A 13 -5.49 -1.89 2.36
CA GLY A 13 -6.81 -1.58 1.81
C GLY A 13 -7.00 -2.13 0.39
N LEU A 14 -5.90 -2.32 -0.34
CA LEU A 14 -5.90 -2.81 -1.72
C LEU A 14 -6.11 -4.32 -1.79
N VAL A 15 -5.44 -5.08 -0.91
CA VAL A 15 -5.60 -6.54 -0.85
C VAL A 15 -6.82 -6.91 0.00
N GLY A 16 -7.89 -7.31 -0.68
CA GLY A 16 -9.12 -7.80 -0.05
C GLY A 16 -10.24 -6.78 0.16
N LYS A 17 -10.17 -5.61 -0.50
CA LYS A 17 -11.21 -4.55 -0.49
C LYS A 17 -11.65 -4.17 0.94
N LYS A 18 -10.69 -4.04 1.84
CA LYS A 18 -10.95 -3.65 3.23
C LYS A 18 -10.92 -2.13 3.36
N TYR A 19 -11.76 -1.61 4.26
CA TYR A 19 -11.67 -0.22 4.69
C TYR A 19 -10.27 0.07 5.27
N CYS A 20 -9.84 1.34 5.23
CA CYS A 20 -8.63 1.77 5.93
C CYS A 20 -8.68 1.28 7.38
N ASN A 21 -7.67 0.50 7.78
CA ASN A 21 -7.60 -0.09 9.11
C ASN A 21 -6.89 0.80 10.13
N ALA A 22 -6.32 1.92 9.68
CA ALA A 22 -5.64 2.92 10.50
C ALA A 22 -5.82 4.31 9.89
N ASN A 23 -5.78 5.32 10.76
CA ASN A 23 -5.65 6.71 10.34
C ASN A 23 -4.16 7.05 10.20
N VAL A 24 -3.82 7.74 9.11
CA VAL A 24 -2.45 8.22 8.86
C VAL A 24 -2.51 9.75 8.80
N SER A 25 -1.63 10.39 9.59
CA SER A 25 -1.48 11.85 9.62
C SER A 25 -0.03 12.20 9.37
N THR A 26 0.22 13.29 8.66
CA THR A 26 1.56 13.84 8.47
C THR A 26 2.00 14.61 9.72
N LEU A 27 3.26 14.46 10.12
CA LEU A 27 3.85 15.19 11.25
C LEU A 27 4.57 16.45 10.78
N GLU A 28 5.02 16.44 9.53
CA GLU A 28 5.75 17.50 8.85
C GLU A 28 5.34 17.55 7.37
N GLU A 29 5.84 18.54 6.64
CA GLU A 29 5.61 18.64 5.19
C GLU A 29 6.12 17.38 4.49
N SER A 30 5.23 16.71 3.76
CA SER A 30 5.49 15.40 3.16
C SER A 30 5.20 15.43 1.67
N VAL A 31 6.12 14.91 0.87
CA VAL A 31 5.92 14.70 -0.58
C VAL A 31 5.48 13.25 -0.78
N LEU A 32 4.24 13.05 -1.23
CA LEU A 32 3.64 11.73 -1.40
C LEU A 32 3.40 11.41 -2.87
N CYS A 33 3.83 10.23 -3.31
CA CYS A 33 3.41 9.64 -4.58
C CYS A 33 2.14 8.83 -4.35
N GLN A 34 1.01 9.29 -4.90
CA GLN A 34 -0.30 8.68 -4.71
C GLN A 34 -0.69 7.86 -5.94
N PHE A 35 -1.26 6.68 -5.71
CA PHE A 35 -1.80 5.82 -6.76
C PHE A 35 -3.29 5.55 -6.47
N GLU A 36 -4.12 5.60 -7.50
CA GLU A 36 -5.51 5.17 -7.38
C GLU A 36 -5.58 3.65 -7.23
N SER A 37 -6.53 3.18 -6.43
CA SER A 37 -6.69 1.75 -6.13
C SER A 37 -7.00 0.92 -7.38
N THR A 38 -7.76 1.48 -8.32
CA THR A 38 -8.04 0.90 -9.64
C THR A 38 -6.77 0.69 -10.44
N ALA A 39 -5.89 1.69 -10.52
CA ALA A 39 -4.63 1.60 -11.24
C ALA A 39 -3.71 0.51 -10.66
N VAL A 40 -3.63 0.39 -9.33
CA VAL A 40 -2.84 -0.68 -8.70
C VAL A 40 -3.46 -2.05 -8.99
N GLY A 41 -4.80 -2.17 -8.95
CA GLY A 41 -5.52 -3.38 -9.30
C GLY A 41 -5.23 -3.83 -10.74
N ASP A 42 -5.33 -2.91 -11.71
CA ASP A 42 -5.05 -3.18 -13.12
C ASP A 42 -3.61 -3.69 -13.34
N ILE A 43 -2.63 -3.11 -12.62
CA ILE A 43 -1.23 -3.57 -12.67
C ILE A 43 -1.09 -4.96 -12.06
N MET A 44 -1.72 -5.23 -10.92
CA MET A 44 -1.68 -6.57 -10.29
C MET A 44 -2.33 -7.64 -11.18
N GLU A 45 -3.38 -7.30 -11.93
CA GLU A 45 -4.01 -8.20 -12.90
C GLU A 45 -3.12 -8.43 -14.13
N ALA A 46 -2.41 -7.40 -14.59
CA ALA A 46 -1.54 -7.48 -15.75
C ALA A 46 -0.16 -8.11 -15.46
N ASP A 47 0.36 -7.95 -14.25
CA ASP A 47 1.68 -8.43 -13.82
C ASP A 47 1.58 -9.25 -12.53
N ARG A 48 1.61 -10.58 -12.72
CA ARG A 48 1.56 -11.54 -11.63
C ARG A 48 2.77 -11.47 -10.70
N THR A 49 3.96 -11.15 -11.21
CA THR A 49 5.17 -11.01 -10.38
C THR A 49 5.04 -9.81 -9.46
N PHE A 50 4.52 -8.69 -9.98
CA PHE A 50 4.20 -7.54 -9.15
C PHE A 50 3.17 -7.89 -8.07
N ALA A 51 2.08 -8.57 -8.44
CA ALA A 51 1.05 -8.98 -7.49
C ALA A 51 1.61 -9.85 -6.35
N GLU A 52 2.42 -10.86 -6.68
CA GLU A 52 3.03 -11.75 -5.67
C GLU A 52 3.99 -10.99 -4.73
N ILE A 53 4.82 -10.08 -5.26
CA ILE A 53 5.71 -9.25 -4.43
C ILE A 53 4.89 -8.33 -3.51
N PHE A 54 3.85 -7.71 -4.05
CA PHE A 54 3.00 -6.78 -3.32
C PHE A 54 2.22 -7.48 -2.20
N GLU A 55 1.64 -8.65 -2.48
CA GLU A 55 0.96 -9.48 -1.48
C GLU A 55 1.93 -9.96 -0.39
N ASN A 56 3.14 -10.39 -0.74
CA ASN A 56 4.14 -10.81 0.25
C ASN A 56 4.55 -9.67 1.19
N LEU A 57 4.69 -8.45 0.65
CA LEU A 57 4.99 -7.26 1.46
C LEU A 57 3.87 -7.02 2.50
N ILE A 58 2.61 -7.15 2.12
CA ILE A 58 1.46 -6.98 3.01
C ILE A 58 1.43 -8.04 4.14
N HIS A 59 1.66 -9.30 3.81
CA HIS A 59 1.64 -10.39 4.79
C HIS A 59 2.80 -10.27 5.80
N SER A 60 3.98 -9.82 5.37
CA SER A 60 5.15 -9.66 6.25
C SER A 60 4.97 -8.63 7.37
N ARG A 61 4.03 -7.69 7.22
CA ARG A 61 3.75 -6.61 8.19
C ARG A 61 2.59 -6.93 9.15
N SER A 62 1.94 -8.08 9.01
CA SER A 62 0.76 -8.47 9.80
C SER A 62 1.08 -9.46 10.94
N GLY A 63 2.37 -9.74 11.20
CA GLY A 63 2.86 -10.64 12.25
C GLY A 63 3.38 -9.92 13.49
#